data_AF-A0A4R2ZLS1-F1
#
_entry.id   AF-A0A4R2ZLS1-F1
#
_cell.length_a   1.000
_cell.length_b   1.000
_cell.length_c   1.000
_cell.angle_alpha   90.00
_cell.angle_beta   90.00
_cell.angle_gamma   90.00
#
_symmetry.space_group_name_H-M   'P 1'
#
loop_
_entity.id
_entity.type
_entity.pdbx_description
1 polymer ?
#
loop_
_entity_poly.entity_id
_entity_poly.type
_entity_poly.pdbx_seq_one_letter_code
_entity_poly.pdbx_strand_id
1 'polypeptide(L)' 'MIKDIRGLHHITSMSSDARKNNSFFTEALGLRHVKQTMNFNDPNVLPLHYGNETGLTPLAA' A
#
# COMPACT_ATOMS: atom_id res chain seq x y z
N MET A 1 -21.28 17.47 -5.45
CA MET A 1 -21.54 16.63 -4.27
C MET A 1 -21.22 15.20 -4.67
N ILE A 2 -20.21 14.56 -4.07
CA ILE A 2 -19.88 13.15 -4.36
C ILE A 2 -21.02 12.32 -3.79
N LYS A 3 -21.79 11.65 -4.66
CA LYS A 3 -23.02 10.94 -4.27
C LYS A 3 -22.80 9.46 -3.96
N ASP A 4 -21.61 8.92 -4.22
CA ASP A 4 -21.30 7.50 -4.01
C ASP A 4 -19.87 7.33 -3.49
N ILE A 5 -19.73 6.94 -2.22
CA ILE A 5 -18.49 6.38 -1.67
C ILE A 5 -18.71 4.88 -1.56
N ARG A 6 -18.03 4.11 -2.41
CA ARG A 6 -18.21 2.65 -2.52
C ARG A 6 -17.52 1.85 -1.42
N GLY A 7 -16.75 2.50 -0.55
CA GLY A 7 -16.04 1.88 0.57
C GLY A 7 -14.62 2.44 0.78
N LEU A 8 -13.84 1.73 1.59
CA LEU A 8 -12.43 2.04 1.82
C LEU A 8 -11.60 1.71 0.58
N HIS A 9 -10.78 2.67 0.15
CA HIS A 9 -9.94 2.53 -1.04
C HIS A 9 -8.51 2.09 -0.69
N HIS A 10 -7.87 2.77 0.27
CA HIS A 10 -6.61 2.37 0.90
C HIS A 10 -6.49 3.08 2.25
N ILE A 11 -5.57 2.63 3.09
CA ILE A 11 -5.15 3.32 4.30
C ILE A 11 -3.64 3.53 4.20
N THR A 12 -3.17 4.74 4.52
CA THR A 12 -1.75 5.08 4.53
C THR A 12 -1.29 5.28 5.96
N SER A 13 -0.17 4.66 6.32
CA SER A 13 0.46 4.76 7.64
C SER A 13 1.98 4.92 7.50
N MET A 14 2.64 5.42 8.55
CA MET A 14 4.10 5.50 8.63
C MET A 14 4.68 4.34 9.44
N SER A 15 5.85 3.85 9.03
CA SER A 15 6.64 2.86 9.74
C SER A 15 8.10 3.31 9.79
N SER A 16 8.79 2.99 10.88
CA SER A 16 10.19 3.34 11.10
C SER A 16 11.17 2.39 10.40
N ASP A 17 10.73 1.19 10.01
CA ASP A 17 11.60 0.17 9.39
C ASP A 17 10.86 -0.54 8.24
N ALA A 18 11.33 -0.29 7.02
CA ALA A 18 10.77 -0.84 5.80
C ALA A 18 10.81 -2.37 5.75
N ARG A 19 11.85 -3.00 6.30
CA ARG A 19 12.02 -4.46 6.25
C ARG A 19 11.07 -5.14 7.22
N LYS A 20 10.97 -4.64 8.45
CA LYS A 20 10.01 -5.14 9.44
C LYS A 20 8.59 -4.95 8.97
N ASN A 21 8.29 -3.79 8.38
CA ASN A 21 6.99 -3.52 7.76
C ASN A 21 6.67 -4.57 6.69
N ASN A 22 7.62 -4.83 5.79
CA ASN A 22 7.42 -5.80 4.72
C ASN A 22 7.17 -7.21 5.25
N SER A 23 8.04 -7.73 6.12
CA SER A 23 7.86 -9.07 6.72
C SER A 23 6.50 -9.18 7.43
N PHE A 24 6.08 -8.16 8.18
CA PHE A 24 4.77 -8.19 8.83
C PHE A 24 3.62 -8.34 7.82
N PHE A 25 3.58 -7.50 6.78
CA PHE A 25 2.47 -7.56 5.81
C PHE A 25 2.54 -8.79 4.90
N THR A 26 3.73 -9.27 4.51
CA THR A 26 3.86 -10.40 3.58
C THR A 26 3.87 -11.76 4.25
N GLU A 27 4.49 -11.88 5.43
CA GLU A 27 4.70 -13.17 6.10
C GLU A 27 3.64 -13.41 7.18
N ALA A 28 3.36 -12.40 8.01
CA ALA A 28 2.36 -12.57 9.09
C ALA A 28 0.92 -12.41 8.58
N LEU A 29 0.67 -11.44 7.68
CA LEU A 29 -0.67 -11.18 7.13
C LEU A 29 -0.92 -11.81 5.75
N GLY A 30 0.12 -12.35 5.09
CA GLY A 30 -0.02 -13.01 3.78
C GLY A 30 -0.40 -12.08 2.63
N LEU A 31 -0.24 -10.76 2.77
CA LEU A 31 -0.54 -9.81 1.70
C LEU A 31 0.58 -9.77 0.67
N ARG A 32 0.23 -9.49 -0.59
CA ARG A 32 1.20 -9.35 -1.65
C ARG A 32 1.76 -7.93 -1.66
N HIS A 33 3.09 -7.80 -1.75
CA HIS A 33 3.71 -6.53 -2.10
C HIS A 33 3.41 -6.24 -3.57
N VAL A 34 2.53 -5.28 -3.82
CA VAL A 34 1.91 -5.05 -5.14
C VAL A 34 2.56 -3.93 -5.92
N LYS A 35 3.19 -2.97 -5.24
CA LYS A 35 3.93 -1.91 -5.91
C LYS A 35 5.02 -1.32 -5.03
N GLN A 36 6.25 -1.37 -5.52
CA GLN A 36 7.36 -0.57 -5.02
C GLN A 36 7.62 0.56 -6.00
N THR A 37 7.26 1.79 -5.64
CA THR A 37 7.63 3.01 -6.39
C THR A 37 8.62 3.82 -5.58
N MET A 38 9.39 4.69 -6.22
CA MET A 38 9.99 5.80 -5.48
C MET A 38 8.93 6.85 -5.18
N ASN A 39 8.99 7.46 -4.00
CA ASN A 39 8.16 8.62 -3.68
C ASN A 39 8.73 9.84 -4.42
N PHE A 40 7.97 10.38 -5.36
CA PHE A 40 8.38 11.53 -6.17
C PHE A 40 8.44 12.85 -5.37
N ASN A 41 7.77 12.92 -4.21
CA ASN A 41 7.78 14.10 -3.35
C ASN A 41 8.93 14.08 -2.32
N ASP A 42 9.37 12.91 -1.90
CA ASP A 42 10.51 12.76 -0.98
C ASP A 42 11.26 11.45 -1.27
N PRO A 43 12.44 11.50 -1.89
CA PRO A 43 13.22 10.31 -2.24
C PRO A 43 13.72 9.53 -1.01
N ASN A 44 13.67 10.11 0.19
CA ASN A 44 14.07 9.42 1.43
C ASN A 44 12.94 8.56 2.01
N VAL A 45 11.71 8.69 1.50
CA VAL A 45 10.57 7.90 1.95
C VAL A 45 10.32 6.80 0.93
N LEU A 46 10.43 5.54 1.37
CA LEU A 46 10.10 4.37 0.56
C LEU A 46 8.61 4.01 0.74
N PRO A 47 7.76 4.22 -0.28
CA PRO A 47 6.37 3.80 -0.21
C PRO A 47 6.25 2.31 -0.51
N LEU A 48 5.67 1.58 0.44
CA LEU A 48 5.38 0.15 0.33
C LEU A 48 3.88 -0.05 0.22
N HIS A 49 3.42 -0.75 -0.82
CA HIS A 49 2.01 -1.01 -1.05
C HIS A 49 1.70 -2.50 -0.95
N TYR A 50 0.73 -2.84 -0.11
CA TYR A 50 0.28 -4.21 0.11
C TYR A 50 -1.18 -4.37 -0.32
N GLY A 51 -1.51 -5.51 -0.91
CA GLY A 51 -2.85 -5.79 -1.41
C GLY A 51 -3.11 -7.28 -1.52
N ASN A 52 -4.33 -7.61 -1.95
CA ASN A 52 -4.71 -8.98 -2.26
C ASN A 52 -3.98 -9.49 -3.52
N GLU A 53 -4.20 -10.75 -3.86
CA GLU A 53 -3.56 -11.44 -4.98
C GLU A 53 -3.66 -10.71 -6.33
N THR A 54 -4.75 -9.96 -6.54
CA THR A 54 -4.99 -9.19 -7.77
C THR A 54 -4.22 -7.86 -7.83
N GLY A 55 -3.68 -7.38 -6.71
CA GLY A 55 -2.99 -6.09 -6.62
C GLY A 55 -3.82 -4.87 -6.98
N LEU A 56 -5.14 -5.04 -7.06
CA LEU A 56 -6.07 -3.97 -7.38
C LEU A 56 -6.15 -3.00 -6.21
N THR A 57 -5.58 -1.81 -6.41
CA THR A 57 -6.13 -0.60 -5.82
C THR A 57 -7.25 -0.13 -6.76
N PRO A 58 -8.44 0.29 -6.28
CA PRO A 58 -9.55 0.70 -7.15
C PRO A 58 -9.30 1.93 -8.06
N LEU A 59 -8.06 2.41 -8.18
CA LEU A 59 -7.63 3.55 -9.00
C LEU A 59 -6.77 3.14 -10.22
N ALA A 60 -6.64 1.84 -10.53
CA ALA A 60 -5.88 1.34 -11.67
C ALA A 60 -6.76 0.73 -12.80
N ALA A 61 -7.99 1.23 -12.98
CA ALA A 61 -8.84 0.97 -14.14
C ALA A 61 -9.49 2.27 -14.62
#